data_AF-A0A7V3CXC1-F1
#
_entry.id   AF-A0A7V3CXC1-F1
#
_cell.length_a   1.000
_cell.length_b   1.000
_cell.length_c   1.000
_cell.angle_alpha   90.00
_cell.angle_beta   90.00
_cell.angle_gamma   90.00
#
_symmetry.space_group_name_H-M   'P 1'
#
loop_
_entity.id
_entity.type
_entity.pdbx_description
1 polymer ?
#
loop_
_entity_poly.entity_id
_entity_poly.type
_entity_poly.pdbx_seq_one_letter_code
_entity_poly.pdbx_strand_id
1 'polypeptide(L)'
;MSDLEKQQLQNIALILNKHHSNFKIVISPLYNQQPISIERLTFLKATFGENNVFDFSGKNQFTEPIGNYYEASHYKPAVANEILNLIYKQ
;
A
#
# COMPACT_ATOMS: atom_id res chain seq x y z
N MET A 1 9.75 -0.88 12.48
CA MET A 1 9.69 0.54 12.08
C MET A 1 10.31 1.36 13.18
N SER A 2 11.04 2.43 12.83
CA SER A 2 11.56 3.35 13.85
C SER A 2 10.43 4.17 14.46
N ASP A 3 10.66 4.74 15.65
CA ASP A 3 9.67 5.61 16.29
C ASP A 3 9.40 6.87 15.46
N LEU A 4 10.42 7.38 14.77
CA LEU A 4 10.28 8.51 13.85
C LEU A 4 9.34 8.18 12.68
N GLU A 5 9.47 6.99 12.08
CA GLU A 5 8.59 6.55 10.99
C GLU A 5 7.14 6.42 11.47
N LYS A 6 6.92 5.85 12.66
CA LYS A 6 5.59 5.75 13.28
C LYS A 6 4.97 7.13 13.51
N GLN A 7 5.74 8.07 14.05
CA GLN A 7 5.30 9.43 14.30
C GLN A 7 4.93 10.16 12.99
N GLN A 8 5.72 9.99 11.94
CA GLN A 8 5.44 10.58 10.63
C GLN A 8 4.13 10.05 10.04
N LEU A 9 3.90 8.73 10.09
CA LEU A 9 2.66 8.13 9.61
C LEU A 9 1.43 8.59 10.41
N GLN A 10 1.56 8.70 11.73
CA GLN A 10 0.50 9.25 12.58
C GLN A 10 0.21 10.72 12.26
N ASN A 11 1.23 11.53 12.02
CA ASN A 11 1.03 12.93 11.61
C ASN A 11 0.31 13.04 10.26
N ILE A 12 0.61 12.15 9.30
CA ILE A 12 -0.12 12.08 8.02
C ILE A 12 -1.59 11.73 8.29
N ALA A 13 -1.87 10.71 9.11
CA ALA A 13 -3.24 10.34 9.46
C ALA A 13 -4.01 11.49 10.13
N LEU A 14 -3.35 12.26 11.01
CA LEU A 14 -3.95 13.45 11.63
C LEU A 14 -4.34 14.50 10.59
N ILE A 15 -3.50 14.75 9.59
CA ILE A 15 -3.79 15.70 8.50
C ILE A 15 -4.98 15.20 7.67
N LEU A 16 -4.97 13.92 7.25
CA LEU A 16 -6.05 13.33 6.47
C LEU A 16 -7.40 13.41 7.23
N ASN A 17 -7.39 13.11 8.53
CA ASN A 17 -8.57 13.19 9.38
C ASN A 17 -9.06 14.63 9.57
N LYS A 18 -8.13 15.58 9.82
CA LYS A 18 -8.46 17.01 9.98
C LYS A 18 -9.20 17.57 8.76
N HIS A 19 -8.86 17.10 7.57
CA HIS A 19 -9.45 17.55 6.32
C HIS A 19 -10.58 16.67 5.79
N HIS A 20 -11.01 15.66 6.57
CA HIS A 20 -12.03 14.68 6.15
C HIS A 20 -11.73 14.05 4.79
N SER A 21 -10.45 13.80 4.50
CA SER A 21 -10.01 13.25 3.23
C SER A 21 -10.52 11.82 3.06
N ASN A 22 -11.04 11.50 1.88
CA ASN A 22 -11.22 10.11 1.47
C ASN A 22 -9.91 9.60 0.87
N PHE A 23 -9.34 8.54 1.43
CA PHE A 23 -8.03 8.04 1.03
C PHE A 23 -7.96 6.51 1.08
N LYS A 24 -6.97 5.97 0.37
CA LYS A 24 -6.60 4.56 0.34
C LYS A 24 -5.08 4.46 0.43
N ILE A 25 -4.59 3.64 1.37
CA ILE A 25 -3.18 3.33 1.57
C ILE A 25 -2.90 2.02 0.82
N VAL A 26 -2.01 2.07 -0.16
CA VAL A 26 -1.63 0.92 -0.97
C VAL A 26 -0.20 0.52 -0.64
N ILE A 27 0.00 -0.72 -0.21
CA ILE A 27 1.32 -1.31 -0.05
C ILE A 27 1.69 -1.89 -1.41
N SER A 28 2.67 -1.28 -2.07
CA SER A 28 3.00 -1.55 -3.47
C SER A 28 3.43 -3.01 -3.73
N PRO A 29 3.02 -3.58 -4.87
CA PRO A 29 3.56 -4.86 -5.35
C PRO A 29 4.98 -4.65 -5.87
N LEU A 30 5.99 -4.77 -5.02
CA LEU A 30 7.38 -4.71 -5.46
C LEU A 30 7.79 -6.03 -6.13
N TYR A 31 8.59 -5.95 -7.21
CA TYR A 31 8.98 -7.13 -7.98
C TYR A 31 9.83 -8.13 -7.17
N ASN A 32 10.48 -7.69 -6.09
CA ASN A 32 11.22 -8.58 -5.21
C ASN A 32 10.32 -9.53 -4.39
N GLN A 33 8.99 -9.40 -4.50
CA GLN A 33 8.00 -10.28 -3.86
C GLN A 33 8.15 -10.37 -2.34
N GLN A 34 8.76 -9.35 -1.71
CA GLN A 34 8.91 -9.34 -0.26
C GLN A 34 7.57 -8.94 0.37
N PRO A 35 6.96 -9.78 1.21
CA PRO A 35 5.76 -9.40 1.94
C PRO A 35 6.09 -8.35 3.00
N ILE A 36 5.16 -7.44 3.24
CA ILE A 36 5.20 -6.57 4.41
C ILE A 36 5.12 -7.43 5.68
N SER A 37 5.82 -7.02 6.75
CA SER A 37 5.71 -7.74 8.01
C SER A 37 4.35 -7.49 8.67
N ILE A 38 3.85 -8.50 9.40
CA ILE A 38 2.57 -8.46 10.11
C ILE A 38 2.53 -7.26 11.08
N GLU A 39 3.61 -7.01 11.81
CA GLU A 39 3.70 -5.87 12.74
C GLU A 39 3.43 -4.52 12.03
N ARG A 40 4.04 -4.32 10.85
CA ARG A 40 3.86 -3.09 10.06
C ARG A 40 2.46 -2.98 9.50
N LEU A 41 1.93 -4.08 8.94
CA LEU A 41 0.57 -4.11 8.41
C LEU A 41 -0.46 -3.79 9.51
N THR A 42 -0.32 -4.40 10.68
CA THR A 42 -1.20 -4.14 11.84
C THR A 42 -1.12 -2.69 12.28
N PHE A 43 0.08 -2.10 12.35
CA PHE A 43 0.24 -0.69 12.69
C PHE A 43 -0.41 0.24 11.66
N LEU A 44 -0.23 -0.04 10.36
CA LEU A 44 -0.86 0.75 9.29
C LEU A 44 -2.39 0.67 9.37
N LYS A 45 -2.95 -0.53 9.54
CA LYS A 45 -4.40 -0.72 9.72
C LYS A 45 -4.94 0.02 10.94
N ALA A 46 -4.22 -0.02 12.07
CA ALA A 46 -4.60 0.72 13.27
C ALA A 46 -4.52 2.24 13.08
N THR A 47 -3.58 2.73 12.26
CA THR A 47 -3.35 4.16 12.04
C THR A 47 -4.31 4.76 11.00
N PHE A 48 -4.57 4.04 9.91
CA PHE A 48 -5.31 4.54 8.74
C PHE A 48 -6.72 3.93 8.58
N GLY A 49 -7.06 2.94 9.40
CA GLY A 49 -8.31 2.19 9.34
C GLY A 49 -8.19 0.94 8.48
N GLU A 50 -8.78 -0.18 8.94
CA GLU A 50 -8.65 -1.49 8.28
C GLU A 50 -9.16 -1.49 6.84
N ASN A 51 -10.26 -0.79 6.56
CA ASN A 51 -10.87 -0.70 5.23
C ASN A 51 -10.16 0.27 4.27
N ASN A 52 -9.09 0.92 4.73
CA ASN A 52 -8.31 1.86 3.94
C ASN A 52 -6.92 1.35 3.60
N VAL A 53 -6.48 0.20 4.12
CA VAL A 53 -5.14 -0.35 3.87
C VAL A 53 -5.24 -1.59 2.99
N PHE A 54 -4.62 -1.54 1.82
CA PHE A 54 -4.64 -2.61 0.81
C PHE A 54 -3.23 -3.12 0.60
N ASP A 55 -3.04 -4.42 0.82
CA ASP A 55 -1.74 -5.06 0.72
C ASP A 55 -1.59 -5.84 -0.59
N PHE A 56 -0.71 -5.35 -1.47
CA PHE A 56 -0.31 -6.03 -2.70
C PHE A 56 1.15 -6.49 -2.66
N SER A 57 1.80 -6.46 -1.50
CA SER A 57 3.15 -7.00 -1.33
C SER A 57 3.17 -8.52 -1.44
N GLY A 58 4.37 -9.11 -1.44
CA GLY A 58 4.52 -10.55 -1.55
C GLY A 58 4.37 -11.08 -2.98
N LYS A 59 4.29 -12.41 -3.11
CA LYS A 59 4.10 -13.09 -4.39
C LYS A 59 2.63 -13.14 -4.78
N ASN A 60 2.27 -12.56 -5.93
CA ASN A 60 0.92 -12.52 -6.47
C ASN A 60 0.93 -12.24 -7.99
N GLN A 61 -0.26 -12.15 -8.60
CA GLN A 61 -0.43 -11.91 -10.04
C GLN A 61 0.20 -10.60 -10.55
N PHE A 62 0.45 -9.62 -9.67
CA PHE A 62 1.11 -8.37 -10.03
C PHE A 62 2.63 -8.49 -9.97
N THR A 63 3.17 -9.14 -8.94
CA THR A 63 4.61 -9.23 -8.67
C THR A 63 5.35 -10.36 -9.37
N GLU A 64 4.62 -11.36 -9.89
CA GLU A 64 5.22 -12.50 -10.59
C GLU A 64 5.65 -12.21 -12.03
N PRO A 65 4.83 -11.53 -12.87
CA PRO A 65 5.20 -11.30 -14.28
C PRO A 65 6.23 -10.16 -14.42
N ILE A 66 7.42 -10.45 -14.94
CA ILE A 66 8.43 -9.40 -15.24
C ILE A 66 7.90 -8.32 -16.20
N GLY A 67 6.98 -8.70 -17.09
CA GLY A 67 6.31 -7.79 -18.02
C GLY A 67 5.49 -6.69 -17.35
N ASN A 68 5.19 -6.82 -16.06
CA ASN A 68 4.45 -5.83 -15.27
C ASN A 68 5.32 -4.65 -14.81
N TYR A 69 6.63 -4.69 -15.02
CA TYR A 69 7.56 -3.72 -14.44
C TYR A 69 8.41 -2.99 -15.50
N TYR A 70 8.78 -1.75 -15.20
CA TYR A 70 9.88 -1.06 -15.88
C TYR A 70 11.21 -1.39 -15.20
N GLU A 71 11.21 -1.41 -13.87
CA GLU A 71 12.26 -1.91 -13.01
C GLU A 71 11.65 -2.45 -11.70
N ALA A 72 12.47 -2.95 -10.78
CA ALA A 72 12.02 -3.71 -9.61
C ALA A 72 10.99 -3.00 -8.70
N SER A 73 10.91 -1.67 -8.69
CA SER A 73 10.00 -0.91 -7.84
C SER A 73 8.81 -0.28 -8.58
N HIS A 74 9.00 0.13 -9.84
CA HIS A 74 8.01 0.83 -10.67
C HIS A 74 7.32 -0.15 -11.62
N TYR A 75 6.09 -0.53 -11.24
CA TYR A 75 5.17 -1.27 -12.10
C TYR A 75 4.57 -0.38 -13.20
N LYS A 76 4.12 -1.00 -14.29
CA LYS A 76 3.50 -0.34 -15.43
C LYS A 76 2.10 0.18 -15.08
N PRO A 77 1.60 1.21 -15.78
CA PRO A 77 0.26 1.76 -15.53
C PRO A 77 -0.87 0.74 -15.58
N ALA A 78 -0.73 -0.35 -16.36
CA ALA A 78 -1.71 -1.43 -16.40
C ALA A 78 -1.95 -2.07 -15.02
N VAL A 79 -0.88 -2.32 -14.26
CA VAL A 79 -0.95 -2.87 -12.88
C VAL A 79 -1.60 -1.85 -11.94
N ALA A 80 -1.24 -0.57 -12.07
CA ALA A 80 -1.85 0.51 -11.30
C ALA A 80 -3.38 0.55 -11.48
N ASN A 81 -3.82 0.48 -12.74
CA ASN A 81 -5.23 0.52 -13.11
C ASN A 81 -6.00 -0.69 -12.55
N GLU A 82 -5.39 -1.88 -12.58
CA GLU A 82 -6.01 -3.08 -12.02
C GLU A 82 -6.14 -2.99 -10.49
N ILE A 83 -5.10 -2.53 -9.79
CA ILE A 83 -5.14 -2.28 -8.35
C ILE A 83 -6.25 -1.28 -7.99
N LEU A 84 -6.34 -0.16 -8.69
CA LEU A 84 -7.39 0.83 -8.44
C LEU A 84 -8.78 0.27 -8.74
N ASN A 85 -8.94 -0.55 -9.78
CA ASN A 85 -10.18 -1.25 -10.06
C ASN A 85 -10.58 -2.17 -8.89
N LEU A 86 -9.64 -2.96 -8.34
CA LEU A 86 -9.90 -3.84 -7.19
C LEU A 86 -10.29 -3.07 -5.91
N ILE A 87 -9.71 -1.88 -5.71
CA ILE A 87 -10.00 -1.05 -4.53
C ILE A 87 -11.37 -0.37 -4.63
N TYR A 88 -11.71 0.17 -5.79
CA TYR A 88 -12.88 1.04 -5.95
C TYR A 88 -14.11 0.40 -6.58
N LYS A 89 -14.01 -0.82 -7.15
CA LYS A 89 -15.16 -1.56 -7.72
C LYS A 89 -15.72 -2.63 -6.77
N GLN A 90 -15.47 -2.51 -5.46
CA GLN A 90 -16.12 -3.35 -4.44
C GLN A 90 -17.61 -3.06 -4.34
#